data_AF-A0A1A9AC35-F1
#
_entry.id   AF-A0A1A9AC35-F1
#
_cell.length_a   1.000
_cell.length_b   1.000
_cell.length_c   1.000
_cell.angle_alpha   90.00
_cell.angle_beta   90.00
_cell.angle_gamma   90.00
#
_symmetry.space_group_name_H-M   'P 1'
#
loop_
_entity.id
_entity.type
_entity.pdbx_description
1 polymer ?
#
loop_
_entity_poly.entity_id
_entity_poly.type
_entity_poly.pdbx_seq_one_letter_code
_entity_poly.pdbx_strand_id
1 'polypeptide(L)'
;MPLGSTFGIERGISMNLTTVGRGLTAAVAAATLTLTAAPAHAQPSGPDRSSNVSVTSGDLPPDGSTPRSPSRDVAKAKKQQATARATAAGLPAYQRDGYTFHKLDDAALPYRDDPAPLVDKGLHDAQGVRMFSFNGKTWDHPVAQGQWGLSNVTAYLNTGQQVYLDRAIANAQRNIDRRVESRGAWFYPYDFDLNRCAGRPLLQAPWYSGMAEGVLLSLFTRLWQVTGDAKWREAADNTFAAFTLPPDPALPWAVWVDTAGHLWLEEYPESASVRGERVMNGHIFALYGLYDYWAGTSDQRAADVLDGAATTVRRYLPDPIRNLRWASNYSIGCPTPHLKYHGIHTEQSLKLYEMTWAPEFATDAYLLRSDYPAPDVDGTVQFFAGTHTGYTFDSSGNITGSKSLTLSSTSIAHADQRIRVYGRNYYYRITNGALAGYLVLETGGARELLGKAVEHTYNPTRVLGFQPGTYTGYAYDSTGKITGTKTLTFSKTSMAPLGSTAWVNGKLSYQVTAGAYLGYWLPHVTGLAFS
;
A
#
# COMPACT_ATOMS: atom_id res chain seq x y z
N MET A 1 -19.71 42.42 -38.15
CA MET A 1 -21.01 42.95 -37.68
C MET A 1 -21.87 41.77 -37.20
N PRO A 2 -22.71 41.91 -36.17
CA PRO A 2 -22.73 43.00 -35.19
C PRO A 2 -22.92 42.58 -33.70
N LEU A 3 -22.43 43.43 -32.79
CA LEU A 3 -22.93 43.72 -31.42
C LEU A 3 -22.75 42.63 -30.31
N GLY A 4 -22.45 43.00 -29.06
CA GLY A 4 -22.09 44.32 -28.54
C GLY A 4 -21.81 44.35 -27.02
N SER A 5 -20.98 45.32 -26.61
CA SER A 5 -21.14 46.24 -25.44
C SER A 5 -21.43 45.71 -24.02
N THR A 6 -20.88 46.18 -22.88
CA THR A 6 -19.72 46.99 -22.40
C THR A 6 -20.15 47.76 -21.13
N PHE A 7 -19.20 48.10 -20.22
CA PHE A 7 -19.32 49.02 -19.05
C PHE A 7 -20.24 48.57 -17.90
N GLY A 8 -20.06 49.00 -16.63
CA GLY A 8 -19.04 49.87 -15.99
C GLY A 8 -19.15 49.74 -14.44
N ILE A 9 -18.11 49.93 -13.61
CA ILE A 9 -17.42 51.17 -13.17
C ILE A 9 -17.93 51.72 -11.80
N GLU A 10 -16.99 51.79 -10.83
CA GLU A 10 -16.83 52.73 -9.69
C GLU A 10 -17.47 52.61 -8.28
N ARG A 11 -16.57 52.84 -7.29
CA ARG A 11 -16.66 53.60 -5.99
C ARG A 11 -17.75 53.22 -4.96
N GLY A 12 -17.53 53.30 -3.64
CA GLY A 12 -16.40 53.76 -2.80
C GLY A 12 -16.89 54.20 -1.40
N ILE A 13 -16.00 54.71 -0.52
CA ILE A 13 -16.29 55.40 0.77
C ILE A 13 -16.71 54.45 1.94
N SER A 14 -16.46 54.70 3.24
CA SER A 14 -15.34 55.31 4.04
C SER A 14 -15.69 55.22 5.55
N MET A 15 -14.69 55.18 6.46
CA MET A 15 -14.65 55.68 7.87
C MET A 15 -15.83 55.40 8.84
N ASN A 16 -15.61 55.01 10.11
CA ASN A 16 -15.04 55.91 11.13
C ASN A 16 -14.63 55.25 12.48
N LEU A 17 -13.84 56.00 13.28
CA LEU A 17 -13.44 55.72 14.68
C LEU A 17 -14.43 56.27 15.72
N THR A 18 -14.45 55.72 16.94
CA THR A 18 -14.19 56.41 18.25
C THR A 18 -14.21 55.38 19.42
N THR A 19 -13.24 55.22 20.35
CA THR A 19 -12.82 56.02 21.56
C THR A 19 -13.94 56.24 22.61
N VAL A 20 -13.77 56.14 23.95
CA VAL A 20 -12.61 56.15 24.90
C VAL A 20 -12.92 55.30 26.18
N GLY A 21 -11.93 54.81 26.97
CA GLY A 21 -12.19 54.32 28.36
C GLY A 21 -10.97 53.93 29.23
N ARG A 22 -10.56 54.80 30.18
CA ARG A 22 -9.61 54.50 31.30
C ARG A 22 -10.32 53.67 32.39
N GLY A 23 -9.72 52.88 33.27
CA GLY A 23 -8.31 52.58 33.61
C GLY A 23 -8.18 52.43 35.15
N LEU A 24 -7.29 51.56 35.68
CA LEU A 24 -6.90 51.59 37.11
C LEU A 24 -5.57 50.83 37.36
N THR A 25 -4.79 51.30 38.33
CA THR A 25 -3.53 50.72 38.81
C THR A 25 -3.73 49.90 40.09
N ALA A 26 -2.99 48.79 40.29
CA ALA A 26 -2.12 48.59 41.47
C ALA A 26 -1.62 47.13 41.65
N ALA A 27 -0.54 47.02 42.43
CA ALA A 27 -0.08 45.90 43.26
C ALA A 27 0.67 44.72 42.61
N VAL A 28 1.91 44.55 43.10
CA VAL A 28 2.79 43.40 42.92
C VAL A 28 2.54 42.40 44.05
N ALA A 29 2.50 41.10 43.73
CA ALA A 29 2.75 40.04 44.70
C ALA A 29 3.40 38.84 43.99
N ALA A 30 4.59 38.43 44.45
CA ALA A 30 5.26 37.24 43.96
C ALA A 30 4.64 35.99 44.59
N ALA A 31 4.29 35.00 43.78
CA ALA A 31 3.97 33.66 44.22
C ALA A 31 4.81 32.66 43.41
N THR A 32 5.74 31.99 44.09
CA THR A 32 6.51 30.87 43.54
C THR A 32 5.58 29.73 43.14
N LEU A 33 5.42 29.49 41.83
CA LEU A 33 4.88 28.22 41.36
C LEU A 33 6.02 27.22 41.16
N THR A 34 5.92 26.12 41.90
CA THR A 34 6.70 24.90 41.77
C THR A 34 6.63 24.31 40.36
N LEU A 35 7.73 23.72 39.89
CA LEU A 35 7.72 22.92 38.66
C LEU A 35 6.73 21.74 38.81
N THR A 36 5.65 21.75 38.02
CA THR A 36 4.95 20.53 37.62
C THR A 36 5.34 20.23 36.18
N ALA A 37 5.99 19.09 35.96
CA ALA A 37 6.41 18.67 34.63
C ALA A 37 5.22 18.60 33.67
N ALA A 38 5.36 19.20 32.49
CA ALA A 38 4.38 19.04 31.41
C ALA A 38 4.35 17.56 30.95
N PRO A 39 3.17 17.00 30.63
CA PRO A 39 3.09 15.62 30.15
C PRO A 39 3.83 15.50 28.81
N ALA A 40 4.69 14.48 28.69
CA ALA A 40 5.45 14.20 27.49
C ALA A 40 4.51 14.10 26.27
N HIS A 41 4.69 14.99 25.29
CA HIS A 41 3.89 14.96 24.07
C HIS A 41 4.29 13.76 23.20
N ALA A 42 3.27 13.03 22.73
CA ALA A 42 3.45 11.89 21.85
C ALA A 42 4.14 12.31 20.54
N GLN A 43 5.08 11.48 20.07
CA GLN A 43 5.68 11.65 18.76
C GLN A 43 4.65 11.32 17.66
N PRO A 44 4.66 12.04 16.52
CA PRO A 44 3.90 11.60 15.35
C PRO A 44 4.55 10.33 14.77
N SER A 45 3.74 9.31 14.55
CA SER A 45 4.14 8.04 13.92
C SER A 45 4.66 8.27 12.50
N GLY A 46 5.94 7.98 12.28
CA GLY A 46 6.48 7.77 10.93
C GLY A 46 5.92 6.49 10.31
N PRO A 47 6.04 6.29 8.99
CA PRO A 47 5.55 5.09 8.34
C PRO A 47 6.35 3.86 8.76
N ASP A 48 5.68 2.96 9.48
CA ASP A 48 6.12 1.58 9.67
C ASP A 48 6.23 0.88 8.30
N ARG A 49 7.47 0.59 7.88
CA ARG A 49 7.76 -0.30 6.75
C ARG A 49 7.54 -1.72 7.24
N SER A 50 6.44 -2.33 6.80
CA SER A 50 5.82 -3.46 7.47
C SER A 50 6.57 -4.78 7.32
N SER A 51 7.60 -4.97 8.15
CA SER A 51 8.18 -6.28 8.49
C SER A 51 7.98 -6.63 9.97
N ASN A 52 6.82 -6.26 10.54
CA ASN A 52 6.43 -6.63 11.92
C ASN A 52 4.90 -6.69 12.13
N VAL A 53 4.27 -7.86 11.96
CA VAL A 53 2.87 -8.07 12.38
C VAL A 53 2.78 -8.38 13.89
N SER A 54 3.26 -7.46 14.72
CA SER A 54 2.92 -7.39 16.14
C SER A 54 2.34 -6.02 16.40
N VAL A 55 1.10 -5.89 15.94
CA VAL A 55 0.27 -4.69 16.03
C VAL A 55 0.26 -4.21 17.48
N THR A 56 0.93 -3.07 17.69
CA THR A 56 0.64 -2.20 18.83
C THR A 56 -0.65 -1.45 18.54
N SER A 57 -1.21 -0.71 19.50
CA SER A 57 -2.50 -0.03 19.29
C SER A 57 -2.52 1.01 18.15
N GLY A 58 -1.37 1.31 17.52
CA GLY A 58 -1.26 2.17 16.33
C GLY A 58 -1.38 1.46 14.98
N ASP A 59 -1.29 0.13 14.90
CA ASP A 59 -1.24 -0.60 13.63
C ASP A 59 -2.61 -1.23 13.23
N LEU A 60 -3.69 -0.69 13.78
CA LEU A 60 -5.06 -1.03 13.40
C LEU A 60 -5.42 -0.44 12.01
N PRO A 61 -6.31 -1.08 11.22
CA PRO A 61 -6.75 -0.53 9.94
C PRO A 61 -7.35 0.89 10.08
N PRO A 62 -7.11 1.79 9.10
CA PRO A 62 -7.43 3.21 9.18
C PRO A 62 -8.93 3.50 9.09
N ASP A 63 -9.76 2.50 8.80
CA ASP A 63 -11.21 2.60 8.79
C ASP A 63 -11.80 2.74 10.22
N GLY A 64 -10.97 2.67 11.27
CA GLY A 64 -11.40 2.67 12.67
C GLY A 64 -11.63 1.27 13.23
N SER A 65 -11.12 0.24 12.55
CA SER A 65 -11.19 -1.16 12.98
C SER A 65 -10.72 -1.35 14.41
N THR A 66 -11.66 -1.69 15.30
CA THR A 66 -11.43 -1.85 16.74
C THR A 66 -11.89 -3.25 17.17
N PRO A 67 -10.95 -4.15 17.52
CA PRO A 67 -11.27 -5.47 18.08
C PRO A 67 -11.99 -5.39 19.42
N ARG A 68 -12.88 -6.36 19.68
CA ARG A 68 -13.70 -6.47 20.88
C ARG A 68 -13.81 -7.92 21.32
N SER A 69 -14.06 -8.14 22.61
CA SER A 69 -14.42 -9.46 23.11
C SER A 69 -15.70 -9.98 22.41
N PRO A 70 -15.80 -11.28 22.09
CA PRO A 70 -16.97 -11.86 21.44
C PRO A 70 -18.30 -11.53 22.10
N SER A 71 -19.30 -11.12 21.30
CA SER A 71 -20.69 -10.93 21.73
C SER A 71 -21.52 -12.22 21.79
N ARG A 72 -20.94 -13.38 21.42
CA ARG A 72 -21.61 -14.69 21.41
C ARG A 72 -20.66 -15.85 21.75
N ASP A 73 -21.23 -17.01 22.04
CA ASP A 73 -20.49 -18.26 22.19
C ASP A 73 -19.87 -18.68 20.85
N VAL A 74 -18.58 -18.40 20.71
CA VAL A 74 -17.76 -18.71 19.53
C VAL A 74 -17.70 -20.22 19.26
N ALA A 75 -17.61 -21.05 20.30
CA ALA A 75 -17.48 -22.51 20.12
C ALA A 75 -18.79 -23.12 19.61
N LYS A 76 -19.94 -22.65 20.11
CA LYS A 76 -21.26 -23.01 19.58
C LYS A 76 -21.44 -22.50 18.14
N ALA A 77 -21.08 -21.25 17.86
CA ALA A 77 -21.20 -20.67 16.52
C ALA A 77 -20.34 -21.42 15.48
N LYS A 78 -19.09 -21.78 15.81
CA LYS A 78 -18.23 -22.65 14.96
C LYS A 78 -18.90 -23.99 14.68
N LYS A 79 -19.48 -24.65 15.68
CA LYS A 79 -20.20 -25.92 15.51
C LYS A 79 -21.46 -25.81 14.63
N GLN A 80 -22.12 -24.66 14.62
CA GLN A 80 -23.28 -24.40 13.76
C GLN A 80 -22.88 -24.08 12.32
N GLN A 81 -21.72 -23.43 12.14
CA GLN A 81 -21.13 -23.12 10.84
C GLN A 81 -20.39 -24.30 10.21
N ALA A 82 -19.93 -25.26 11.03
CA ALA A 82 -19.34 -26.50 10.56
C ALA A 82 -20.43 -27.36 9.90
N THR A 83 -20.28 -27.63 8.60
CA THR A 83 -21.27 -28.39 7.82
C THR A 83 -20.59 -29.45 6.97
N ALA A 84 -21.23 -30.62 6.89
CA ALA A 84 -20.81 -31.67 5.98
C ALA A 84 -20.82 -31.20 4.52
N ARG A 85 -20.13 -31.92 3.65
CA ARG A 85 -20.01 -31.62 2.21
C ARG A 85 -21.37 -31.71 1.49
N ALA A 86 -22.13 -30.63 1.54
CA ALA A 86 -23.29 -30.42 0.68
C ALA A 86 -22.83 -30.13 -0.76
N THR A 87 -23.67 -30.45 -1.74
CA THR A 87 -23.54 -29.93 -3.10
C THR A 87 -23.91 -28.45 -3.10
N ALA A 88 -22.98 -27.59 -2.68
CA ALA A 88 -23.12 -26.17 -2.87
C ALA A 88 -23.22 -25.87 -4.38
N ALA A 89 -24.12 -24.96 -4.76
CA ALA A 89 -24.03 -24.34 -6.08
C ALA A 89 -22.65 -23.69 -6.22
N GLY A 90 -22.08 -23.67 -7.43
CA GLY A 90 -20.87 -22.90 -7.69
C GLY A 90 -21.12 -21.39 -7.56
N LEU A 91 -20.04 -20.61 -7.67
CA LEU A 91 -20.16 -19.15 -7.82
C LEU A 91 -21.11 -18.78 -8.98
N PRO A 92 -21.88 -17.67 -8.87
CA PRO A 92 -22.53 -17.05 -10.01
C PRO A 92 -21.52 -16.73 -11.12
N ALA A 93 -21.99 -16.58 -12.36
CA ALA A 93 -21.14 -16.12 -13.45
C ALA A 93 -20.59 -14.71 -13.15
N TYR A 94 -19.28 -14.51 -13.37
CA TYR A 94 -18.57 -13.25 -13.17
C TYR A 94 -17.77 -12.86 -14.41
N GLN A 95 -17.47 -11.57 -14.54
CA GLN A 95 -16.67 -11.00 -15.60
C GLN A 95 -15.21 -11.44 -15.50
N ARG A 96 -14.59 -11.60 -16.68
CA ARG A 96 -13.19 -11.94 -16.89
C ARG A 96 -12.71 -11.24 -18.16
N ASP A 97 -11.54 -10.60 -18.08
CA ASP A 97 -10.90 -9.94 -19.22
C ASP A 97 -10.01 -10.92 -20.00
N GLY A 98 -9.76 -12.13 -19.48
CA GLY A 98 -8.94 -13.16 -20.13
C GLY A 98 -7.45 -13.02 -19.82
N TYR A 99 -7.12 -12.56 -18.61
CA TYR A 99 -5.73 -12.37 -18.19
C TYR A 99 -4.96 -13.69 -18.21
N THR A 100 -3.86 -13.72 -18.97
CA THR A 100 -2.91 -14.83 -18.94
C THR A 100 -1.92 -14.60 -17.80
N PHE A 101 -1.84 -15.55 -16.88
CA PHE A 101 -0.87 -15.50 -15.78
C PHE A 101 0.41 -16.23 -16.16
N HIS A 102 1.54 -15.67 -15.74
CA HIS A 102 2.87 -16.20 -15.97
C HIS A 102 3.45 -16.73 -14.65
N LYS A 103 4.12 -17.89 -14.71
CA LYS A 103 4.87 -18.40 -13.55
C LYS A 103 6.11 -17.53 -13.35
N LEU A 104 6.22 -16.91 -12.19
CA LEU A 104 7.37 -16.10 -11.79
C LEU A 104 8.45 -17.01 -11.20
N ASP A 105 9.70 -16.58 -11.30
CA ASP A 105 10.81 -17.22 -10.59
C ASP A 105 10.61 -17.12 -9.07
N ASP A 106 11.15 -18.07 -8.31
CA ASP A 106 10.99 -18.14 -6.85
C ASP A 106 11.38 -16.85 -6.12
N ALA A 107 12.33 -16.06 -6.65
CA ALA A 107 12.74 -14.79 -6.07
C ALA A 107 11.73 -13.65 -6.32
N ALA A 108 10.88 -13.77 -7.34
CA ALA A 108 9.89 -12.76 -7.75
C ALA A 108 8.45 -13.08 -7.28
N LEU A 109 8.20 -14.25 -6.67
CA LEU A 109 6.91 -14.56 -6.04
C LEU A 109 6.53 -13.50 -4.99
N PRO A 110 5.23 -13.22 -4.76
CA PRO A 110 4.78 -12.37 -3.66
C PRO A 110 5.37 -12.82 -2.30
N TYR A 111 5.51 -11.91 -1.33
CA TYR A 111 6.03 -12.20 0.02
C TYR A 111 7.50 -12.70 0.08
N ARG A 112 8.31 -12.44 -0.95
CA ARG A 112 9.75 -12.81 -0.98
C ARG A 112 10.70 -11.70 -0.53
N ASP A 113 10.23 -10.46 -0.49
CA ASP A 113 11.05 -9.27 -0.24
C ASP A 113 11.49 -9.13 1.23
N ASP A 114 10.66 -9.59 2.19
CA ASP A 114 10.88 -9.48 3.63
C ASP A 114 11.10 -10.86 4.30
N PRO A 115 12.33 -11.42 4.26
CA PRO A 115 12.69 -12.63 5.02
C PRO A 115 12.62 -12.38 6.54
N ALA A 116 12.11 -13.37 7.27
CA ALA A 116 12.09 -13.35 8.73
C ALA A 116 13.51 -13.23 9.35
N PRO A 117 13.73 -12.36 10.34
CA PRO A 117 14.99 -12.33 11.09
C PRO A 117 15.11 -13.53 12.02
N LEU A 118 16.36 -13.94 12.31
CA LEU A 118 16.63 -15.03 13.25
C LEU A 118 16.09 -14.71 14.66
N VAL A 119 16.31 -13.47 15.10
CA VAL A 119 15.77 -12.92 16.36
C VAL A 119 14.59 -12.02 16.02
N ASP A 120 13.39 -12.54 16.26
CA ASP A 120 12.14 -11.78 16.18
C ASP A 120 11.80 -11.21 17.57
N LYS A 121 11.33 -9.95 17.62
CA LYS A 121 10.89 -9.27 18.84
C LYS A 121 9.35 -9.18 18.94
N GLY A 122 8.65 -9.73 17.96
CA GLY A 122 7.20 -9.82 17.97
C GLY A 122 6.65 -10.65 19.13
N LEU A 123 5.32 -10.61 19.25
CA LEU A 123 4.57 -11.44 20.18
C LEU A 123 4.32 -12.83 19.58
N HIS A 124 4.72 -13.86 20.32
CA HIS A 124 4.43 -15.26 20.01
C HIS A 124 3.93 -16.01 21.23
N ASP A 125 3.34 -17.18 21.01
CA ASP A 125 3.10 -18.16 22.06
C ASP A 125 4.36 -19.01 22.33
N ALA A 126 4.24 -19.97 23.26
CA ALA A 126 5.32 -20.89 23.63
C ALA A 126 5.71 -21.88 22.50
N GLN A 127 4.97 -21.90 21.39
CA GLN A 127 5.25 -22.71 20.20
C GLN A 127 5.87 -21.87 19.07
N GLY A 128 6.11 -20.56 19.28
CA GLY A 128 6.66 -19.66 18.25
C GLY A 128 5.64 -19.21 17.20
N VAL A 129 4.35 -19.40 17.46
CA VAL A 129 3.26 -18.92 16.58
C VAL A 129 3.06 -17.44 16.81
N ARG A 130 2.95 -16.63 15.74
CA ARG A 130 2.70 -15.19 15.82
C ARG A 130 1.33 -14.93 16.43
N MET A 131 1.26 -14.04 17.42
CA MET A 131 0.01 -13.71 18.09
C MET A 131 -0.31 -12.22 18.04
N PHE A 132 -1.60 -11.91 18.10
CA PHE A 132 -2.15 -10.57 18.18
C PHE A 132 -2.56 -10.27 19.64
N SER A 133 -2.48 -9.02 20.08
CA SER A 133 -2.88 -8.65 21.46
C SER A 133 -3.71 -7.38 21.47
N PHE A 134 -4.84 -7.43 22.17
CA PHE A 134 -5.66 -6.25 22.47
C PHE A 134 -6.39 -6.45 23.81
N ASN A 135 -6.69 -5.35 24.51
CA ASN A 135 -7.33 -5.34 25.83
C ASN A 135 -6.68 -6.29 26.85
N GLY A 136 -5.33 -6.39 26.81
CA GLY A 136 -4.56 -7.26 27.71
C GLY A 136 -4.70 -8.77 27.44
N LYS A 137 -5.37 -9.17 26.35
CA LYS A 137 -5.52 -10.58 25.95
C LYS A 137 -4.86 -10.85 24.60
N THR A 138 -4.21 -12.00 24.51
CA THR A 138 -3.64 -12.57 23.29
C THR A 138 -4.68 -13.37 22.49
N TRP A 139 -4.63 -13.25 21.17
CA TRP A 139 -5.55 -13.86 20.21
C TRP A 139 -4.80 -14.39 18.99
N ASP A 140 -5.31 -15.45 18.39
CA ASP A 140 -4.92 -15.87 17.05
C ASP A 140 -5.38 -14.85 16.01
N HIS A 141 -4.58 -14.66 14.97
CA HIS A 141 -4.88 -13.78 13.85
C HIS A 141 -4.39 -14.43 12.55
N PRO A 142 -5.26 -15.14 11.80
CA PRO A 142 -4.90 -15.93 10.62
C PRO A 142 -3.95 -15.23 9.63
N VAL A 143 -4.23 -13.98 9.23
CA VAL A 143 -3.32 -13.21 8.35
C VAL A 143 -1.92 -13.00 8.95
N ALA A 144 -1.81 -12.69 10.25
CA ALA A 144 -0.53 -12.40 10.90
C ALA A 144 0.34 -13.66 11.00
N GLN A 145 -0.31 -14.79 11.32
CA GLN A 145 0.31 -16.12 11.36
C GLN A 145 0.73 -16.57 9.96
N GLY A 146 -0.14 -16.38 8.97
CA GLY A 146 0.14 -16.71 7.57
C GLY A 146 1.29 -15.89 6.97
N GLN A 147 1.26 -14.57 7.12
CA GLN A 147 2.34 -13.68 6.67
C GLN A 147 3.66 -13.96 7.38
N TRP A 148 3.64 -14.18 8.71
CA TRP A 148 4.84 -14.57 9.44
C TRP A 148 5.38 -15.93 8.98
N GLY A 149 4.50 -16.89 8.72
CA GLY A 149 4.87 -18.18 8.12
C GLY A 149 5.53 -18.01 6.75
N LEU A 150 5.00 -17.14 5.89
CA LEU A 150 5.57 -16.83 4.57
C LEU A 150 6.95 -16.17 4.66
N SER A 151 7.14 -15.17 5.53
CA SER A 151 8.46 -14.57 5.79
C SER A 151 9.47 -15.60 6.30
N ASN A 152 9.02 -16.60 7.08
CA ASN A 152 9.87 -17.70 7.52
C ASN A 152 10.18 -18.71 6.41
N VAL A 153 9.22 -19.07 5.54
CA VAL A 153 9.54 -19.85 4.31
C VAL A 153 10.55 -19.10 3.45
N THR A 154 10.39 -17.78 3.30
CA THR A 154 11.31 -16.91 2.57
C THR A 154 12.72 -16.93 3.18
N ALA A 155 12.84 -16.84 4.50
CA ALA A 155 14.13 -16.94 5.20
C ALA A 155 14.75 -18.35 5.13
N TYR A 156 13.94 -19.41 5.17
CA TYR A 156 14.40 -20.79 4.97
C TYR A 156 14.98 -20.97 3.57
N LEU A 157 14.24 -20.60 2.52
CA LEU A 157 14.71 -20.67 1.12
C LEU A 157 16.02 -19.90 0.89
N ASN A 158 16.21 -18.77 1.59
CA ASN A 158 17.39 -17.93 1.44
C ASN A 158 18.60 -18.41 2.26
N THR A 159 18.44 -19.31 3.24
CA THR A 159 19.50 -19.65 4.22
C THR A 159 19.70 -21.13 4.53
N GLY A 160 18.72 -21.99 4.21
CA GLY A 160 18.68 -23.40 4.61
C GLY A 160 18.50 -23.66 6.12
N GLN A 161 18.28 -22.63 6.95
CA GLN A 161 18.23 -22.80 8.40
C GLN A 161 16.87 -23.34 8.87
N GLN A 162 16.86 -24.57 9.37
CA GLN A 162 15.66 -25.31 9.80
C GLN A 162 14.73 -24.55 10.76
N VAL A 163 15.28 -23.71 11.65
CA VAL A 163 14.51 -22.88 12.60
C VAL A 163 13.43 -22.03 11.93
N TYR A 164 13.66 -21.57 10.70
CA TYR A 164 12.66 -20.83 9.94
C TYR A 164 11.55 -21.76 9.42
N LEU A 165 11.90 -22.93 8.88
CA LEU A 165 10.90 -23.90 8.43
C LEU A 165 10.04 -24.40 9.61
N ASP A 166 10.63 -24.64 10.77
CA ASP A 166 9.90 -25.04 11.99
C ASP A 166 8.89 -23.95 12.42
N ARG A 167 9.29 -22.67 12.40
CA ARG A 167 8.40 -21.53 12.67
C ARG A 167 7.27 -21.43 11.63
N ALA A 168 7.57 -21.62 10.35
CA ALA A 168 6.56 -21.61 9.29
C ALA A 168 5.53 -22.73 9.48
N ILE A 169 6.00 -23.94 9.78
CA ILE A 169 5.19 -25.11 10.09
C ILE A 169 4.30 -24.86 11.33
N ALA A 170 4.83 -24.28 12.41
CA ALA A 170 4.05 -23.98 13.62
C ALA A 170 2.88 -23.02 13.34
N ASN A 171 3.12 -21.96 12.56
CA ASN A 171 2.10 -20.96 12.20
C ASN A 171 1.04 -21.55 11.24
N ALA A 172 1.46 -22.38 10.30
CA ALA A 172 0.56 -23.11 9.42
C ALA A 172 -0.31 -24.13 10.18
N GLN A 173 0.31 -24.93 11.06
CA GLN A 173 -0.38 -25.95 11.85
C GLN A 173 -1.42 -25.32 12.79
N ARG A 174 -1.12 -24.20 13.47
CA ARG A 174 -2.09 -23.47 14.30
C ARG A 174 -3.38 -23.15 13.54
N ASN A 175 -3.28 -22.79 12.26
CA ASN A 175 -4.43 -22.46 11.43
C ASN A 175 -5.21 -23.72 11.02
N ILE A 176 -4.52 -24.81 10.66
CA ILE A 176 -5.15 -26.12 10.43
C ILE A 176 -5.91 -26.59 11.69
N ASP A 177 -5.32 -26.47 12.88
CA ASP A 177 -5.92 -26.92 14.15
C ASP A 177 -7.17 -26.12 14.55
N ARG A 178 -7.25 -24.86 14.13
CA ARG A 178 -8.35 -23.92 14.48
C ARG A 178 -9.44 -23.78 13.43
N ARG A 179 -9.27 -24.40 12.26
CA ARG A 179 -10.16 -24.28 11.09
C ARG A 179 -11.61 -24.63 11.41
N VAL A 180 -12.53 -24.11 10.59
CA VAL A 180 -13.92 -24.57 10.52
C VAL A 180 -14.12 -25.22 9.15
N GLU A 181 -14.50 -26.49 9.14
CA GLU A 181 -14.84 -27.21 7.91
C GLU A 181 -16.30 -26.95 7.55
N SER A 182 -16.56 -26.32 6.40
CA SER A 182 -17.92 -26.00 5.97
C SER A 182 -18.05 -26.16 4.47
N ARG A 183 -19.13 -26.83 4.03
CA ARG A 183 -19.44 -27.05 2.60
C ARG A 183 -18.30 -27.73 1.79
N GLY A 184 -17.42 -28.47 2.46
CA GLY A 184 -16.26 -29.12 1.85
C GLY A 184 -15.04 -28.21 1.63
N ALA A 185 -14.98 -27.06 2.31
CA ALA A 185 -13.82 -26.18 2.36
C ALA A 185 -13.34 -25.96 3.81
N TRP A 186 -12.10 -25.55 3.97
CA TRP A 186 -11.54 -25.10 5.25
C TRP A 186 -11.61 -23.57 5.32
N PHE A 187 -12.00 -23.03 6.48
CA PHE A 187 -12.08 -21.60 6.75
C PHE A 187 -11.35 -21.24 8.05
N TYR A 188 -10.65 -20.11 8.09
CA TYR A 188 -9.78 -19.73 9.21
C TYR A 188 -10.40 -18.64 10.10
N PRO A 189 -10.87 -18.98 11.31
CA PRO A 189 -11.70 -18.07 12.09
C PRO A 189 -10.90 -17.03 12.88
N TYR A 190 -11.45 -15.82 12.90
CA TYR A 190 -11.15 -14.76 13.86
C TYR A 190 -12.10 -14.88 15.05
N ASP A 191 -11.56 -15.17 16.24
CA ASP A 191 -12.33 -15.47 17.44
C ASP A 191 -12.62 -14.24 18.31
N PHE A 192 -12.59 -13.05 17.73
CA PHE A 192 -12.92 -11.76 18.36
C PHE A 192 -13.88 -10.96 17.48
N ASP A 193 -14.71 -10.11 18.09
CA ASP A 193 -15.61 -9.24 17.34
C ASP A 193 -14.83 -8.07 16.74
N LEU A 194 -15.13 -7.65 15.51
CA LEU A 194 -14.49 -6.49 14.88
C LEU A 194 -15.53 -5.42 14.52
N ASN A 195 -15.44 -4.29 15.23
CA ASN A 195 -16.10 -3.06 14.80
C ASN A 195 -15.21 -2.40 13.74
N ARG A 196 -15.81 -1.88 12.66
CA ARG A 196 -15.13 -1.26 11.51
C ARG A 196 -15.60 0.21 11.39
N CYS A 197 -15.43 0.84 10.22
CA CYS A 197 -15.92 2.21 10.01
C CYS A 197 -17.41 2.42 10.34
N ALA A 198 -17.74 3.66 10.69
CA ALA A 198 -19.07 4.06 11.15
C ALA A 198 -20.18 3.69 10.15
N GLY A 199 -21.29 3.16 10.67
CA GLY A 199 -22.47 2.77 9.88
C GLY A 199 -22.44 1.35 9.34
N ARG A 200 -21.34 0.60 9.49
CA ARG A 200 -21.27 -0.81 9.05
C ARG A 200 -21.55 -1.81 10.16
N PRO A 201 -22.06 -3.01 9.83
CA PRO A 201 -22.37 -4.03 10.84
C PRO A 201 -21.12 -4.53 11.55
N LEU A 202 -21.29 -4.93 12.81
CA LEU A 202 -20.28 -5.62 13.61
C LEU A 202 -19.97 -6.99 12.99
N LEU A 203 -18.69 -7.32 12.78
CA LEU A 203 -18.31 -8.70 12.52
C LEU A 203 -18.30 -9.47 13.85
N GLN A 204 -19.19 -10.45 14.00
CA GLN A 204 -19.33 -11.23 15.22
C GLN A 204 -18.52 -12.52 15.16
N ALA A 205 -17.65 -12.76 16.14
CA ALA A 205 -16.83 -13.95 16.25
C ALA A 205 -17.66 -15.25 16.27
N PRO A 206 -17.28 -16.31 15.51
CA PRO A 206 -16.23 -16.33 14.52
C PRO A 206 -16.64 -15.58 13.24
N TRP A 207 -15.71 -14.82 12.67
CA TRP A 207 -15.77 -14.31 11.30
C TRP A 207 -14.52 -14.76 10.52
N TYR A 208 -14.53 -14.59 9.20
CA TYR A 208 -13.54 -15.14 8.26
C TYR A 208 -13.11 -14.06 7.28
N SER A 209 -12.03 -14.26 6.54
CA SER A 209 -11.49 -13.23 5.64
C SER A 209 -10.89 -13.85 4.39
N GLY A 210 -11.28 -13.40 3.20
CA GLY A 210 -10.66 -13.83 1.94
C GLY A 210 -9.16 -13.55 1.88
N MET A 211 -8.71 -12.47 2.55
CA MET A 211 -7.28 -12.22 2.72
C MET A 211 -6.61 -13.31 3.57
N ALA A 212 -7.24 -13.75 4.66
CA ALA A 212 -6.72 -14.86 5.47
C ALA A 212 -6.66 -16.17 4.66
N GLU A 213 -7.74 -16.50 3.94
CA GLU A 213 -7.79 -17.69 3.10
C GLU A 213 -6.66 -17.69 2.05
N GLY A 214 -6.40 -16.57 1.36
CA GLY A 214 -5.37 -16.51 0.33
C GLY A 214 -3.93 -16.42 0.84
N VAL A 215 -3.70 -15.71 1.95
CA VAL A 215 -2.39 -15.71 2.63
C VAL A 215 -2.05 -17.13 3.12
N LEU A 216 -3.02 -17.86 3.69
CA LEU A 216 -2.81 -19.24 4.14
C LEU A 216 -2.71 -20.23 2.96
N LEU A 217 -3.47 -20.04 1.89
CA LEU A 217 -3.32 -20.80 0.64
C LEU A 217 -1.91 -20.68 0.05
N SER A 218 -1.33 -19.47 0.08
CA SER A 218 0.07 -19.22 -0.29
C SER A 218 1.01 -20.03 0.62
N LEU A 219 0.82 -19.94 1.95
CA LEU A 219 1.67 -20.62 2.93
C LEU A 219 1.62 -22.16 2.80
N PHE A 220 0.44 -22.75 2.69
CA PHE A 220 0.29 -24.20 2.53
C PHE A 220 0.86 -24.69 1.19
N THR A 221 0.64 -23.95 0.10
CA THR A 221 1.20 -24.31 -1.21
C THR A 221 2.74 -24.30 -1.18
N ARG A 222 3.36 -23.28 -0.58
CA ARG A 222 4.82 -23.21 -0.45
C ARG A 222 5.38 -24.25 0.52
N LEU A 223 4.70 -24.52 1.64
CA LEU A 223 5.12 -25.60 2.56
C LEU A 223 5.03 -26.97 1.88
N TRP A 224 4.01 -27.22 1.07
CA TRP A 224 3.93 -28.43 0.24
C TRP A 224 5.12 -28.53 -0.73
N GLN A 225 5.41 -27.46 -1.48
CA GLN A 225 6.55 -27.43 -2.42
C GLN A 225 7.91 -27.64 -1.73
N VAL A 226 8.11 -27.03 -0.55
CA VAL A 226 9.37 -27.08 0.20
C VAL A 226 9.59 -28.41 0.92
N THR A 227 8.53 -29.06 1.42
CA THR A 227 8.65 -30.26 2.27
C THR A 227 8.25 -31.55 1.57
N GLY A 228 7.48 -31.48 0.48
CA GLY A 228 6.83 -32.64 -0.15
C GLY A 228 5.69 -33.27 0.67
N ASP A 229 5.39 -32.77 1.87
CA ASP A 229 4.40 -33.36 2.77
C ASP A 229 2.96 -33.13 2.24
N ALA A 230 2.25 -34.23 2.00
CA ALA A 230 0.91 -34.24 1.44
C ALA A 230 -0.14 -33.52 2.32
N LYS A 231 0.09 -33.37 3.63
CA LYS A 231 -0.86 -32.64 4.51
C LYS A 231 -0.98 -31.16 4.14
N TRP A 232 0.10 -30.55 3.64
CA TRP A 232 0.08 -29.17 3.19
C TRP A 232 -0.62 -29.04 1.84
N ARG A 233 -0.53 -30.08 1.00
CA ARG A 233 -1.32 -30.14 -0.23
C ARG A 233 -2.80 -30.26 0.06
N GLU A 234 -3.18 -31.13 0.99
CA GLU A 234 -4.56 -31.26 1.47
C GLU A 234 -5.08 -29.93 2.06
N ALA A 235 -4.27 -29.25 2.86
CA ALA A 235 -4.61 -27.92 3.39
C ALA A 235 -4.82 -26.88 2.28
N ALA A 236 -3.95 -26.87 1.27
CA ALA A 236 -4.08 -25.98 0.12
C ALA A 236 -5.34 -26.29 -0.72
N ASP A 237 -5.60 -27.56 -1.05
CA ASP A 237 -6.77 -27.99 -1.82
C ASP A 237 -8.10 -27.63 -1.10
N ASN A 238 -8.18 -27.85 0.22
CA ASN A 238 -9.36 -27.52 1.01
C ASN A 238 -9.53 -26.01 1.27
N THR A 239 -8.42 -25.24 1.34
CA THR A 239 -8.48 -23.78 1.40
C THR A 239 -8.93 -23.20 0.06
N PHE A 240 -8.40 -23.72 -1.05
CA PHE A 240 -8.80 -23.30 -2.39
C PHE A 240 -10.31 -23.52 -2.63
N ALA A 241 -10.88 -24.60 -2.09
CA ALA A 241 -12.32 -24.85 -2.17
C ALA A 241 -13.17 -23.68 -1.63
N ALA A 242 -12.71 -22.92 -0.62
CA ALA A 242 -13.42 -21.76 -0.08
C ALA A 242 -13.64 -20.66 -1.13
N PHE A 243 -12.72 -20.53 -2.08
CA PHE A 243 -12.80 -19.58 -3.20
C PHE A 243 -13.78 -20.00 -4.31
N THR A 244 -14.34 -21.20 -4.24
CA THR A 244 -15.32 -21.72 -5.22
C THR A 244 -16.76 -21.68 -4.71
N LEU A 245 -16.98 -21.26 -3.46
CA LEU A 245 -18.27 -21.29 -2.78
C LEU A 245 -18.98 -19.92 -2.85
N PRO A 246 -20.29 -19.86 -3.16
CA PRO A 246 -21.07 -18.65 -3.07
C PRO A 246 -21.28 -18.22 -1.61
N PRO A 247 -21.57 -16.92 -1.39
CA PRO A 247 -21.76 -16.38 -0.06
C PRO A 247 -23.06 -16.90 0.57
N ASP A 248 -23.07 -17.03 1.89
CA ASP A 248 -24.17 -17.60 2.66
C ASP A 248 -24.35 -16.80 3.97
N PRO A 249 -25.57 -16.34 4.32
CA PRO A 249 -25.78 -15.56 5.55
C PRO A 249 -25.50 -16.29 6.86
N ALA A 250 -25.58 -17.62 6.87
CA ALA A 250 -25.42 -18.45 8.06
C ALA A 250 -24.04 -19.14 8.13
N LEU A 251 -23.41 -19.40 6.99
CA LEU A 251 -22.17 -20.17 6.87
C LEU A 251 -20.94 -19.30 6.54
N PRO A 252 -19.71 -19.82 6.70
CA PRO A 252 -18.49 -19.12 6.30
C PRO A 252 -18.45 -18.89 4.78
N TRP A 253 -17.97 -17.73 4.37
CA TRP A 253 -17.73 -17.39 2.97
C TRP A 253 -16.64 -16.31 2.84
N ALA A 254 -15.97 -16.30 1.70
CA ALA A 254 -14.86 -15.39 1.38
C ALA A 254 -15.00 -14.72 0.00
N VAL A 255 -15.93 -15.17 -0.84
CA VAL A 255 -16.12 -14.70 -2.22
C VAL A 255 -17.58 -14.35 -2.46
N TRP A 256 -17.80 -13.28 -3.21
CA TRP A 256 -19.10 -12.92 -3.77
C TRP A 256 -18.96 -12.28 -5.15
N VAL A 257 -20.06 -12.19 -5.90
CA VAL A 257 -20.11 -11.49 -7.19
C VAL A 257 -21.06 -10.30 -7.02
N ASP A 258 -20.60 -9.10 -7.38
CA ASP A 258 -21.40 -7.88 -7.24
C ASP A 258 -22.44 -7.72 -8.35
N THR A 259 -23.29 -6.69 -8.23
CA THR A 259 -24.39 -6.44 -9.18
C THR A 259 -23.91 -5.99 -10.56
N ALA A 260 -22.62 -5.64 -10.72
CA ALA A 260 -22.00 -5.40 -12.02
C ALA A 260 -21.36 -6.67 -12.60
N GLY A 261 -21.35 -7.77 -11.85
CA GLY A 261 -20.77 -9.05 -12.27
C GLY A 261 -19.28 -9.20 -11.93
N HIS A 262 -18.72 -8.36 -11.07
CA HIS A 262 -17.31 -8.46 -10.67
C HIS A 262 -17.13 -9.35 -9.42
N LEU A 263 -16.10 -10.18 -9.41
CA LEU A 263 -15.80 -11.15 -8.36
C LEU A 263 -14.95 -10.50 -7.27
N TRP A 264 -15.49 -10.42 -6.04
CA TRP A 264 -14.81 -9.86 -4.88
C TRP A 264 -14.31 -10.96 -3.94
N LEU A 265 -12.99 -10.96 -3.71
CA LEU A 265 -12.34 -11.69 -2.64
C LEU A 265 -12.39 -10.79 -1.39
N GLU A 266 -13.24 -11.12 -0.44
CA GLU A 266 -13.71 -10.16 0.55
C GLU A 266 -12.90 -10.26 1.86
N GLU A 267 -12.11 -9.23 2.18
CA GLU A 267 -11.33 -9.15 3.43
C GLU A 267 -12.25 -9.16 4.67
N TYR A 268 -13.43 -8.54 4.58
CA TYR A 268 -14.36 -8.42 5.70
C TYR A 268 -15.83 -8.74 5.31
N PRO A 269 -16.17 -10.04 5.17
CA PRO A 269 -17.49 -10.53 4.75
C PRO A 269 -18.61 -10.14 5.73
N GLU A 270 -19.65 -9.48 5.23
CA GLU A 270 -20.83 -9.10 6.00
C GLU A 270 -21.98 -10.09 5.74
N SER A 271 -22.03 -11.19 6.50
CA SER A 271 -23.01 -12.27 6.25
C SER A 271 -24.47 -11.80 6.24
N ALA A 272 -24.85 -10.80 7.05
CA ALA A 272 -26.22 -10.29 7.09
C ALA A 272 -26.64 -9.53 5.82
N SER A 273 -25.70 -8.89 5.11
CA SER A 273 -25.96 -8.13 3.87
C SER A 273 -25.53 -8.86 2.60
N VAL A 274 -24.77 -9.96 2.73
CA VAL A 274 -24.18 -10.74 1.63
C VAL A 274 -23.35 -9.85 0.70
N ARG A 275 -22.56 -8.97 1.33
CA ARG A 275 -21.63 -8.01 0.74
C ARG A 275 -20.40 -7.92 1.65
N GLY A 276 -19.47 -7.04 1.36
CA GLY A 276 -18.50 -6.59 2.36
C GLY A 276 -17.97 -5.20 2.09
N GLU A 277 -16.79 -4.94 2.63
CA GLU A 277 -16.15 -3.64 2.51
C GLU A 277 -15.59 -3.40 1.11
N ARG A 278 -15.19 -4.46 0.40
CA ARG A 278 -14.39 -4.39 -0.83
C ARG A 278 -13.09 -3.62 -0.56
N VAL A 279 -12.29 -4.17 0.36
CA VAL A 279 -10.93 -3.68 0.63
C VAL A 279 -10.01 -4.12 -0.50
N MET A 280 -9.31 -3.17 -1.12
CA MET A 280 -8.52 -3.45 -2.32
C MET A 280 -7.27 -4.27 -2.00
N ASN A 281 -6.53 -3.93 -0.94
CA ASN A 281 -5.31 -4.66 -0.61
C ASN A 281 -5.58 -6.11 -0.17
N GLY A 282 -6.60 -6.38 0.67
CA GLY A 282 -6.96 -7.75 1.05
C GLY A 282 -7.48 -8.58 -0.12
N HIS A 283 -8.19 -7.97 -1.07
CA HIS A 283 -8.58 -8.62 -2.33
C HIS A 283 -7.34 -9.07 -3.13
N ILE A 284 -6.31 -8.23 -3.26
CA ILE A 284 -5.10 -8.59 -4.01
C ILE A 284 -4.20 -9.57 -3.23
N PHE A 285 -4.14 -9.48 -1.89
CA PHE A 285 -3.47 -10.50 -1.07
C PHE A 285 -4.17 -11.87 -1.15
N ALA A 286 -5.50 -11.89 -1.28
CA ALA A 286 -6.26 -13.10 -1.54
C ALA A 286 -5.94 -13.69 -2.93
N LEU A 287 -5.84 -12.82 -3.95
CA LEU A 287 -5.44 -13.14 -5.32
C LEU A 287 -4.05 -13.81 -5.38
N TYR A 288 -3.09 -13.39 -4.55
CA TYR A 288 -1.77 -14.06 -4.47
C TYR A 288 -1.86 -15.53 -4.01
N GLY A 289 -2.81 -15.87 -3.15
CA GLY A 289 -3.06 -17.28 -2.79
C GLY A 289 -3.56 -18.11 -3.96
N LEU A 290 -4.51 -17.57 -4.72
CA LEU A 290 -5.01 -18.21 -5.95
C LEU A 290 -3.90 -18.41 -6.98
N TYR A 291 -3.02 -17.42 -7.10
CA TYR A 291 -1.85 -17.49 -7.97
C TYR A 291 -0.85 -18.57 -7.54
N ASP A 292 -0.42 -18.59 -6.28
CA ASP A 292 0.53 -19.58 -5.78
C ASP A 292 -0.03 -21.01 -5.98
N TYR A 293 -1.31 -21.22 -5.63
CA TYR A 293 -1.99 -22.50 -5.82
C TYR A 293 -2.11 -22.88 -7.30
N TRP A 294 -2.52 -21.96 -8.18
CA TRP A 294 -2.53 -22.21 -9.63
C TRP A 294 -1.13 -22.55 -10.16
N ALA A 295 -0.10 -21.81 -9.75
CA ALA A 295 1.27 -22.04 -10.19
C ALA A 295 1.80 -23.41 -9.73
N GLY A 296 1.43 -23.86 -8.53
CA GLY A 296 1.79 -25.16 -7.97
C GLY A 296 0.96 -26.35 -8.49
N THR A 297 -0.29 -26.16 -8.90
CA THR A 297 -1.24 -27.26 -9.21
C THR A 297 -1.71 -27.30 -10.66
N SER A 298 -1.62 -26.19 -11.39
CA SER A 298 -2.25 -25.98 -12.70
C SER A 298 -3.78 -26.18 -12.72
N ASP A 299 -4.47 -26.01 -11.58
CA ASP A 299 -5.94 -26.12 -11.51
C ASP A 299 -6.61 -24.96 -12.28
N GLN A 300 -7.36 -25.30 -13.34
CA GLN A 300 -8.04 -24.32 -14.17
C GLN A 300 -9.09 -23.50 -13.39
N ARG A 301 -9.70 -24.07 -12.34
CA ARG A 301 -10.65 -23.33 -11.50
C ARG A 301 -9.95 -22.19 -10.76
N ALA A 302 -8.69 -22.38 -10.38
CA ALA A 302 -7.89 -21.34 -9.74
C ALA A 302 -7.55 -20.23 -10.73
N ALA A 303 -7.17 -20.59 -11.97
CA ALA A 303 -6.98 -19.62 -13.06
C ALA A 303 -8.25 -18.79 -13.35
N ASP A 304 -9.42 -19.44 -13.37
CA ASP A 304 -10.70 -18.76 -13.64
C ASP A 304 -11.03 -17.71 -12.56
N VAL A 305 -10.89 -18.04 -11.27
CA VAL A 305 -11.13 -17.09 -10.16
C VAL A 305 -10.06 -16.00 -10.11
N LEU A 306 -8.81 -16.36 -10.42
CA LEU A 306 -7.65 -15.45 -10.48
C LEU A 306 -7.80 -14.36 -11.55
N ASP A 307 -8.27 -14.73 -12.75
CA ASP A 307 -8.64 -13.79 -13.83
C ASP A 307 -9.81 -12.88 -13.40
N GLY A 308 -10.88 -13.45 -12.84
CA GLY A 308 -12.03 -12.67 -12.33
C GLY A 308 -11.66 -11.69 -11.21
N ALA A 309 -10.70 -12.04 -10.36
CA ALA A 309 -10.16 -11.17 -9.33
C ALA A 309 -9.31 -10.03 -9.94
N ALA A 310 -8.45 -10.30 -10.92
CA ALA A 310 -7.66 -9.28 -11.62
C ALA A 310 -8.53 -8.29 -12.43
N THR A 311 -9.56 -8.79 -13.13
CA THR A 311 -10.61 -7.98 -13.77
C THR A 311 -11.32 -7.05 -12.79
N THR A 312 -11.54 -7.51 -11.55
CA THR A 312 -12.15 -6.70 -10.49
C THR A 312 -11.20 -5.59 -10.02
N VAL A 313 -9.88 -5.85 -9.91
CA VAL A 313 -8.87 -4.81 -9.65
C VAL A 313 -8.89 -3.78 -10.79
N ARG A 314 -8.79 -4.22 -12.05
CA ARG A 314 -8.82 -3.33 -13.23
C ARG A 314 -10.07 -2.44 -13.25
N ARG A 315 -11.22 -2.98 -12.83
CA ARG A 315 -12.47 -2.22 -12.77
C ARG A 315 -12.47 -1.15 -11.70
N TYR A 316 -12.02 -1.47 -10.48
CA TYR A 316 -12.31 -0.66 -9.28
C TYR A 316 -11.11 0.10 -8.69
N LEU A 317 -9.88 -0.25 -9.08
CA LEU A 317 -8.70 0.49 -8.66
C LEU A 317 -8.68 1.93 -9.20
N PRO A 318 -8.99 2.20 -10.51
CA PRO A 318 -8.95 3.57 -11.04
C PRO A 318 -10.08 4.47 -10.53
N ASP A 319 -11.23 3.88 -10.14
CA ASP A 319 -12.40 4.53 -9.56
C ASP A 319 -13.27 3.46 -8.85
N PRO A 320 -13.59 3.57 -7.54
CA PRO A 320 -13.41 4.73 -6.65
C PRO A 320 -12.23 4.61 -5.67
N ILE A 321 -11.32 3.65 -5.84
CA ILE A 321 -10.19 3.47 -4.91
C ILE A 321 -9.14 4.59 -5.06
N ARG A 322 -8.76 4.93 -6.29
CA ARG A 322 -7.79 5.99 -6.58
C ARG A 322 -8.37 7.38 -6.33
N ASN A 323 -7.64 8.23 -5.60
CA ASN A 323 -7.95 9.65 -5.44
C ASN A 323 -6.93 10.50 -6.22
N LEU A 324 -7.38 11.28 -7.20
CA LEU A 324 -6.50 12.13 -8.01
C LEU A 324 -5.72 13.13 -7.12
N ARG A 325 -4.38 13.13 -7.25
CA ARG A 325 -3.45 13.93 -6.43
C ARG A 325 -3.54 13.69 -4.92
N TRP A 326 -3.95 12.51 -4.47
CA TRP A 326 -3.90 12.13 -3.05
C TRP A 326 -3.71 10.62 -2.83
N ALA A 327 -3.59 10.20 -1.57
CA ALA A 327 -3.55 8.80 -1.19
C ALA A 327 -4.83 8.08 -1.65
N SER A 328 -4.75 6.82 -2.09
CA SER A 328 -5.91 6.02 -2.43
C SER A 328 -6.69 5.59 -1.18
N ASN A 329 -7.99 5.39 -1.37
CA ASN A 329 -8.90 4.88 -0.36
C ASN A 329 -8.51 3.44 0.01
N TYR A 330 -8.60 3.09 1.29
CA TYR A 330 -8.40 1.71 1.76
C TYR A 330 -9.39 0.72 1.11
N SER A 331 -10.65 1.13 0.97
CA SER A 331 -11.74 0.30 0.46
C SER A 331 -12.86 1.13 -0.18
N ILE A 332 -13.83 0.45 -0.80
CA ILE A 332 -15.02 1.11 -1.36
C ILE A 332 -16.09 1.36 -0.28
N GLY A 333 -16.24 0.44 0.68
CA GLY A 333 -17.23 0.52 1.76
C GLY A 333 -16.87 1.48 2.89
N CYS A 334 -15.58 1.74 3.10
CA CYS A 334 -15.05 2.73 4.03
C CYS A 334 -14.01 3.60 3.29
N PRO A 335 -14.44 4.56 2.43
CA PRO A 335 -13.53 5.35 1.60
C PRO A 335 -12.68 6.29 2.48
N THR A 336 -11.52 5.79 2.90
CA THR A 336 -10.58 6.47 3.79
C THR A 336 -9.21 6.50 3.14
N PRO A 337 -8.72 7.66 2.66
CA PRO A 337 -7.39 7.81 2.09
C PRO A 337 -6.30 7.45 3.10
N HIS A 338 -5.37 6.53 2.77
CA HIS A 338 -4.31 6.13 3.70
C HIS A 338 -2.96 5.90 3.04
N LEU A 339 -1.90 6.52 3.58
CA LEU A 339 -0.57 6.54 2.96
C LEU A 339 0.10 5.15 2.89
N LYS A 340 0.02 4.35 3.97
CA LYS A 340 0.56 2.99 4.00
C LYS A 340 -0.11 2.09 2.95
N TYR A 341 -1.44 2.15 2.86
CA TYR A 341 -2.19 1.35 1.89
C TYR A 341 -2.08 1.87 0.46
N HIS A 342 -1.84 3.17 0.26
CA HIS A 342 -1.52 3.71 -1.05
C HIS A 342 -0.19 3.16 -1.61
N GLY A 343 0.84 3.04 -0.76
CA GLY A 343 2.08 2.32 -1.10
C GLY A 343 1.80 0.86 -1.48
N ILE A 344 1.08 0.13 -0.61
CA ILE A 344 0.71 -1.27 -0.85
C ILE A 344 -0.08 -1.42 -2.17
N HIS A 345 -1.09 -0.60 -2.45
CA HIS A 345 -1.84 -0.64 -3.71
C HIS A 345 -0.94 -0.38 -4.94
N THR A 346 0.08 0.47 -4.79
CA THR A 346 1.06 0.77 -5.85
C THR A 346 1.96 -0.43 -6.14
N GLU A 347 2.52 -1.05 -5.11
CA GLU A 347 3.36 -2.26 -5.19
C GLU A 347 2.56 -3.46 -5.70
N GLN A 348 1.33 -3.63 -5.21
CA GLN A 348 0.42 -4.68 -5.64
C GLN A 348 0.07 -4.56 -7.13
N SER A 349 -0.09 -3.34 -7.64
CA SER A 349 -0.31 -3.08 -9.07
C SER A 349 0.94 -3.39 -9.92
N LEU A 350 2.16 -3.11 -9.42
CA LEU A 350 3.40 -3.56 -10.09
C LEU A 350 3.51 -5.09 -10.11
N LYS A 351 3.16 -5.77 -9.02
CA LYS A 351 3.18 -7.24 -8.95
C LYS A 351 2.14 -7.86 -9.87
N LEU A 352 0.93 -7.29 -9.97
CA LEU A 352 -0.08 -7.74 -10.95
C LEU A 352 0.40 -7.57 -12.40
N TYR A 353 1.10 -6.47 -12.72
CA TYR A 353 1.76 -6.34 -14.02
C TYR A 353 2.80 -7.44 -14.26
N GLU A 354 3.63 -7.75 -13.28
CA GLU A 354 4.65 -8.80 -13.40
C GLU A 354 4.02 -10.19 -13.61
N MET A 355 2.90 -10.48 -12.93
CA MET A 355 2.17 -11.74 -13.03
C MET A 355 1.37 -11.90 -14.34
N THR A 356 0.87 -10.82 -14.94
CA THR A 356 -0.08 -10.85 -16.08
C THR A 356 0.46 -10.26 -17.38
N TRP A 357 1.57 -9.52 -17.29
CA TRP A 357 2.16 -8.67 -18.34
C TRP A 357 1.21 -7.59 -18.89
N ALA A 358 0.07 -7.35 -18.23
CA ALA A 358 -0.98 -6.46 -18.69
C ALA A 358 -0.67 -4.98 -18.32
N PRO A 359 -0.43 -4.09 -19.31
CA PRO A 359 0.17 -2.77 -19.09
C PRO A 359 -0.71 -1.80 -18.29
N GLU A 360 -2.02 -2.07 -18.15
CA GLU A 360 -2.92 -1.35 -17.26
C GLU A 360 -2.42 -1.34 -15.81
N PHE A 361 -1.99 -2.47 -15.23
CA PHE A 361 -1.60 -2.52 -13.83
C PHE A 361 -0.30 -1.73 -13.56
N ALA A 362 0.66 -1.74 -14.49
CA ALA A 362 1.84 -0.87 -14.40
C ALA A 362 1.50 0.61 -14.63
N THR A 363 0.40 0.90 -15.32
CA THR A 363 -0.12 2.27 -15.52
C THR A 363 -0.82 2.75 -14.25
N ASP A 364 -1.63 1.90 -13.61
CA ASP A 364 -2.25 2.18 -12.32
C ASP A 364 -1.20 2.45 -11.23
N ALA A 365 -0.15 1.61 -11.14
CA ALA A 365 0.97 1.87 -10.25
C ALA A 365 1.61 3.24 -10.51
N TYR A 366 1.91 3.57 -11.78
CA TYR A 366 2.46 4.87 -12.15
C TYR A 366 1.53 6.03 -11.75
N LEU A 367 0.22 5.89 -11.96
CA LEU A 367 -0.78 6.89 -11.63
C LEU A 367 -0.88 7.09 -10.11
N LEU A 368 -0.92 6.02 -9.33
CA LEU A 368 -0.91 6.07 -7.87
C LEU A 368 0.32 6.83 -7.35
N ARG A 369 1.55 6.44 -7.73
CA ARG A 369 2.78 7.18 -7.35
C ARG A 369 2.75 8.67 -7.74
N SER A 370 2.09 9.00 -8.86
CA SER A 370 1.90 10.38 -9.32
C SER A 370 0.84 11.15 -8.52
N ASP A 371 -0.11 10.45 -7.92
CA ASP A 371 -1.06 11.01 -6.97
C ASP A 371 -0.40 11.25 -5.61
N TYR A 372 0.34 10.27 -5.08
CA TYR A 372 1.13 10.43 -3.86
C TYR A 372 2.39 9.51 -3.88
N PRO A 373 3.63 10.04 -3.78
CA PRO A 373 4.85 9.22 -3.75
C PRO A 373 5.04 8.52 -2.42
N ALA A 374 5.81 7.41 -2.40
CA ALA A 374 6.35 6.86 -1.15
C ALA A 374 7.00 8.00 -0.33
N PRO A 375 6.56 8.27 0.92
CA PRO A 375 6.97 9.46 1.66
C PRO A 375 8.46 9.52 1.95
N ASP A 376 9.05 8.39 2.32
CA ASP A 376 10.42 8.34 2.83
C ASP A 376 11.44 8.53 1.72
N VAL A 377 12.45 9.35 2.02
CA VAL A 377 13.70 9.39 1.27
C VAL A 377 14.85 9.44 2.28
N ASP A 378 16.04 9.02 1.90
CA ASP A 378 17.27 9.43 2.59
C ASP A 378 18.14 10.06 1.51
N GLY A 379 18.24 11.40 1.53
CA GLY A 379 18.85 12.09 0.41
C GLY A 379 19.21 13.53 0.66
N THR A 380 20.07 14.03 -0.23
CA THR A 380 20.59 15.38 -0.21
C THR A 380 19.77 16.26 -1.14
N VAL A 381 19.13 17.29 -0.61
CA VAL A 381 18.49 18.34 -1.41
C VAL A 381 19.51 19.41 -1.71
N GLN A 382 19.78 19.63 -2.99
CA GLN A 382 20.58 20.75 -3.47
C GLN A 382 19.71 22.01 -3.56
N PHE A 383 20.16 23.08 -2.92
CA PHE A 383 19.58 24.42 -2.98
C PHE A 383 20.48 25.30 -3.85
N PHE A 384 19.97 25.78 -4.97
CA PHE A 384 20.70 26.74 -5.81
C PHE A 384 20.73 28.13 -5.15
N ALA A 385 21.59 29.03 -5.63
CA ALA A 385 21.63 30.41 -5.15
C ALA A 385 20.26 31.11 -5.33
N GLY A 386 19.85 31.92 -4.36
CA GLY A 386 18.54 32.57 -4.32
C GLY A 386 17.85 32.45 -2.96
N THR A 387 16.58 32.87 -2.91
CA THR A 387 15.76 32.84 -1.69
C THR A 387 14.84 31.63 -1.67
N HIS A 388 14.90 30.86 -0.59
CA HIS A 388 14.13 29.66 -0.35
C HIS A 388 13.23 29.84 0.86
N THR A 389 11.97 29.45 0.73
CA THR A 389 11.02 29.44 1.86
C THR A 389 10.69 28.00 2.22
N GLY A 390 10.91 27.66 3.48
CA GLY A 390 10.35 26.47 4.13
C GLY A 390 9.02 26.82 4.81
N TYR A 391 8.12 25.85 4.88
CA TYR A 391 6.79 26.00 5.45
C TYR A 391 6.48 24.88 6.45
N THR A 392 5.58 25.16 7.39
CA THR A 392 4.84 24.12 8.13
C THR A 392 3.38 24.17 7.69
N PHE A 393 2.70 23.03 7.74
CA PHE A 393 1.31 22.92 7.31
C PHE A 393 0.43 22.25 8.38
N ASP A 394 -0.86 22.53 8.38
CA ASP A 394 -1.86 21.70 9.04
C ASP A 394 -2.28 20.51 8.15
N SER A 395 -3.16 19.64 8.66
CA SER A 395 -3.69 18.48 7.92
C SER A 395 -4.53 18.83 6.70
N SER A 396 -5.07 20.05 6.62
CA SER A 396 -5.78 20.58 5.45
C SER A 396 -4.83 21.25 4.44
N GLY A 397 -3.53 21.28 4.69
CA GLY A 397 -2.54 21.92 3.83
C GLY A 397 -2.52 23.45 3.93
N ASN A 398 -3.12 24.07 4.95
CA ASN A 398 -2.94 25.49 5.22
C ASN A 398 -1.54 25.75 5.78
N ILE A 399 -0.93 26.89 5.45
CA ILE A 399 0.38 27.27 5.98
C ILE A 399 0.20 27.70 7.44
N THR A 400 0.85 27.01 8.37
CA THR A 400 0.85 27.35 9.81
C THR A 400 2.09 28.14 10.23
N GLY A 401 3.13 28.15 9.40
CA GLY A 401 4.37 28.85 9.64
C GLY A 401 5.26 28.86 8.40
N SER A 402 6.18 29.82 8.33
CA SER A 402 7.15 29.93 7.24
C SER A 402 8.50 30.44 7.74
N LYS A 403 9.56 30.14 6.99
CA LYS A 403 10.92 30.60 7.26
C LYS A 403 11.67 30.78 5.95
N SER A 404 12.28 31.95 5.76
CA SER A 404 13.06 32.28 4.57
C SER A 404 14.56 32.11 4.82
N LEU A 405 15.27 31.65 3.79
CA LEU A 405 16.72 31.51 3.73
C LEU A 405 17.21 32.02 2.38
N THR A 406 18.10 33.01 2.36
CA THR A 406 18.75 33.48 1.13
C THR A 406 20.18 32.96 1.07
N LEU A 407 20.54 32.35 -0.06
CA LEU A 407 21.86 31.78 -0.32
C LEU A 407 22.54 32.52 -1.47
N SER A 408 23.79 32.95 -1.27
CA SER A 408 24.62 33.59 -2.31
C SER A 408 25.24 32.60 -3.30
N SER A 409 25.29 31.32 -2.95
CA SER A 409 25.81 30.22 -3.76
C SER A 409 24.97 28.96 -3.56
N THR A 410 25.18 27.95 -4.39
CA THR A 410 24.60 26.62 -4.17
C THR A 410 25.03 26.06 -2.81
N SER A 411 24.11 25.39 -2.12
CA SER A 411 24.31 24.69 -0.85
C SER A 411 23.49 23.40 -0.81
N ILE A 412 23.63 22.62 0.25
CA ILE A 412 22.91 21.34 0.44
C ILE A 412 22.30 21.24 1.84
N ALA A 413 21.22 20.47 1.96
CA ALA A 413 20.68 20.01 3.23
C ALA A 413 20.14 18.58 3.07
N HIS A 414 20.02 17.83 4.16
CA HIS A 414 19.38 16.51 4.14
C HIS A 414 17.86 16.62 4.19
N ALA A 415 17.19 15.70 3.50
CA ALA A 415 15.76 15.47 3.62
C ALA A 415 15.50 14.00 3.93
N ASP A 416 14.53 13.76 4.82
CA ASP A 416 14.04 12.43 5.19
C ASP A 416 12.66 12.10 4.59
N GLN A 417 11.99 13.08 3.99
CA GLN A 417 10.71 12.88 3.32
C GLN A 417 10.57 13.69 2.03
N ARG A 418 9.91 13.10 1.03
CA ARG A 418 9.35 13.72 -0.17
C ARG A 418 7.85 13.46 -0.22
N ILE A 419 7.05 14.42 0.23
CA ILE A 419 5.60 14.26 0.39
C ILE A 419 4.80 15.19 -0.51
N ARG A 420 3.58 14.80 -0.88
CA ARG A 420 2.56 15.76 -1.35
C ARG A 420 1.87 16.37 -0.13
N VAL A 421 1.77 17.70 -0.09
CA VAL A 421 0.92 18.42 0.88
C VAL A 421 -0.49 18.54 0.30
N TYR A 422 -1.52 18.38 1.14
CA TYR A 422 -2.92 18.39 0.70
C TYR A 422 -3.25 19.68 -0.07
N GLY A 423 -3.96 19.55 -1.20
CA GLY A 423 -4.26 20.66 -2.11
C GLY A 423 -3.04 21.30 -2.81
N ARG A 424 -1.82 20.76 -2.66
CA ARG A 424 -0.57 21.36 -3.16
C ARG A 424 0.28 20.39 -3.98
N ASN A 425 1.55 20.76 -4.18
CA ASN A 425 2.57 20.02 -4.92
C ASN A 425 3.47 19.22 -3.94
N TYR A 426 4.61 18.73 -4.43
CA TYR A 426 5.58 17.99 -3.63
C TYR A 426 6.49 18.91 -2.81
N TYR A 427 6.85 18.46 -1.61
CA TYR A 427 7.74 19.15 -0.69
C TYR A 427 8.75 18.17 -0.10
N TYR A 428 9.97 18.65 0.17
CA TYR A 428 10.99 17.93 0.93
C TYR A 428 10.97 18.37 2.39
N ARG A 429 10.94 17.43 3.34
CA ARG A 429 11.10 17.73 4.77
C ARG A 429 12.59 17.84 5.08
N ILE A 430 13.07 19.03 5.43
CA ILE A 430 14.48 19.28 5.69
C ILE A 430 14.82 18.94 7.14
N THR A 431 15.89 18.17 7.36
CA THR A 431 16.28 17.68 8.70
C THR A 431 17.42 18.45 9.36
N ASN A 432 18.20 19.21 8.59
CA ASN A 432 19.35 19.96 9.10
C ASN A 432 19.48 21.38 8.52
N GLY A 433 20.43 22.15 9.06
CA GLY A 433 20.69 23.53 8.63
C GLY A 433 19.56 24.51 8.97
N ALA A 434 19.55 25.67 8.31
CA ALA A 434 18.67 26.78 8.67
C ALA A 434 17.17 26.50 8.44
N LEU A 435 16.80 25.53 7.61
CA LEU A 435 15.41 25.13 7.32
C LEU A 435 15.02 23.79 7.98
N ALA A 436 15.82 23.27 8.93
CA ALA A 436 15.48 22.06 9.69
C ALA A 436 14.07 22.15 10.30
N GLY A 437 13.26 21.10 10.12
CA GLY A 437 11.87 21.01 10.55
C GLY A 437 10.84 21.61 9.57
N TYR A 438 11.27 22.26 8.49
CA TYR A 438 10.38 22.86 7.49
C TYR A 438 10.29 22.01 6.21
N LEU A 439 9.13 22.10 5.55
CA LEU A 439 8.86 21.56 4.23
C LEU A 439 9.18 22.59 3.16
N VAL A 440 10.11 22.29 2.25
CA VAL A 440 10.47 23.15 1.11
C VAL A 440 9.87 22.64 -0.18
N LEU A 441 9.32 23.53 -1.02
CA LEU A 441 8.66 23.15 -2.28
C LEU A 441 9.67 22.52 -3.28
N GLU A 442 9.37 21.36 -3.83
CA GLU A 442 10.12 20.77 -4.95
C GLU A 442 10.05 21.69 -6.16
N THR A 443 11.20 22.12 -6.71
CA THR A 443 11.23 23.05 -7.85
C THR A 443 12.55 22.88 -8.61
N GLY A 444 12.48 22.33 -9.83
CA GLY A 444 13.65 22.17 -10.69
C GLY A 444 14.40 23.49 -10.91
N GLY A 445 15.73 23.44 -10.87
CA GLY A 445 16.61 24.62 -10.92
C GLY A 445 16.65 25.48 -9.65
N ALA A 446 15.90 25.14 -8.60
CA ALA A 446 15.94 25.85 -7.32
C ALA A 446 16.19 24.91 -6.12
N ARG A 447 15.45 23.81 -6.02
CA ARG A 447 15.53 22.78 -4.97
C ARG A 447 15.32 21.40 -5.59
N GLU A 448 16.37 20.61 -5.66
CA GLU A 448 16.38 19.30 -6.31
C GLU A 448 16.93 18.23 -5.37
N LEU A 449 16.16 17.17 -5.11
CA LEU A 449 16.65 15.98 -4.41
C LEU A 449 17.62 15.21 -5.32
N LEU A 450 18.89 15.16 -4.92
CA LEU A 450 19.96 14.48 -5.66
C LEU A 450 19.85 12.96 -5.55
N GLY A 451 20.40 12.28 -6.55
CA GLY A 451 20.37 10.82 -6.65
C GLY A 451 19.05 10.31 -7.23
N LYS A 452 18.76 9.03 -6.99
CA LYS A 452 17.58 8.32 -7.49
C LYS A 452 16.58 8.10 -6.35
N ALA A 453 15.34 8.52 -6.54
CA ALA A 453 14.25 8.36 -5.58
C ALA A 453 12.96 7.86 -6.25
N VAL A 454 12.13 7.16 -5.47
CA VAL A 454 10.77 6.70 -5.85
C VAL A 454 10.75 5.91 -7.17
N GLU A 455 11.67 4.95 -7.33
CA GLU A 455 11.81 4.11 -8.51
C GLU A 455 10.67 3.08 -8.63
N HIS A 456 10.12 2.92 -9.84
CA HIS A 456 9.27 1.80 -10.23
C HIS A 456 10.02 0.99 -11.28
N THR A 457 10.31 -0.26 -10.97
CA THR A 457 10.85 -1.25 -11.91
C THR A 457 9.71 -1.95 -12.64
N TYR A 458 9.94 -2.29 -13.90
CA TYR A 458 9.02 -3.02 -14.75
C TYR A 458 9.64 -4.35 -15.16
N ASN A 459 9.02 -5.44 -14.71
CA ASN A 459 9.27 -6.79 -15.20
C ASN A 459 7.93 -7.33 -15.76
N PRO A 460 7.82 -7.74 -17.04
CA PRO A 460 8.81 -7.53 -18.10
C PRO A 460 9.06 -6.04 -18.35
N THR A 461 10.07 -5.71 -19.16
CA THR A 461 10.35 -4.31 -19.49
C THR A 461 9.20 -3.73 -20.33
N ARG A 462 8.69 -2.55 -19.94
CA ARG A 462 7.75 -1.76 -20.76
C ARG A 462 8.45 -1.19 -21.99
N VAL A 463 7.76 -0.38 -22.80
CA VAL A 463 8.38 0.30 -23.94
C VAL A 463 8.35 1.81 -23.77
N LEU A 464 9.52 2.46 -23.93
CA LEU A 464 9.65 3.91 -24.07
C LEU A 464 9.63 4.29 -25.55
N GLY A 465 8.59 4.98 -25.98
CA GLY A 465 8.48 5.60 -27.30
C GLY A 465 9.14 6.97 -27.35
N PHE A 466 9.78 7.26 -28.50
CA PHE A 466 10.42 8.51 -28.84
C PHE A 466 9.74 9.08 -30.09
N GLN A 467 9.28 10.32 -30.04
CA GLN A 467 8.89 11.10 -31.22
C GLN A 467 10.14 11.65 -31.94
N PRO A 468 10.03 12.12 -33.20
CA PRO A 468 11.12 12.82 -33.86
C PRO A 468 11.58 14.02 -33.01
N GLY A 469 12.89 14.14 -32.76
CA GLY A 469 13.43 15.13 -31.83
C GLY A 469 14.81 14.78 -31.29
N THR A 470 15.39 15.68 -30.51
CA THR A 470 16.68 15.52 -29.86
C THR A 470 16.49 15.30 -28.37
N TYR A 471 17.03 14.20 -27.86
CA TYR A 471 16.95 13.83 -26.44
C TYR A 471 18.35 13.77 -25.84
N THR A 472 18.46 14.03 -24.54
CA THR A 472 19.72 13.94 -23.80
C THR A 472 19.52 13.07 -22.57
N GLY A 473 20.27 11.98 -22.49
CA GLY A 473 20.37 11.12 -21.32
C GLY A 473 21.64 11.39 -20.52
N TYR A 474 21.58 11.10 -19.22
CA TYR A 474 22.65 11.34 -18.26
C TYR A 474 22.98 10.05 -17.49
N ALA A 475 24.26 9.77 -17.35
CA ALA A 475 24.77 8.79 -16.39
C ALA A 475 25.07 9.50 -15.07
N TYR A 476 24.79 8.83 -13.95
CA TYR A 476 24.93 9.37 -12.60
C TYR A 476 25.75 8.43 -11.73
N ASP A 477 26.53 8.96 -10.79
CA ASP A 477 27.05 8.17 -9.66
C ASP A 477 26.03 8.06 -8.52
N SER A 478 26.38 7.35 -7.45
CA SER A 478 25.53 7.14 -6.27
C SER A 478 25.15 8.43 -5.53
N THR A 479 25.87 9.53 -5.74
CA THR A 479 25.58 10.84 -5.14
C THR A 479 24.65 11.70 -6.00
N GLY A 480 24.26 11.22 -7.19
CA GLY A 480 23.51 12.00 -8.18
C GLY A 480 24.37 12.96 -8.99
N LYS A 481 25.71 12.89 -8.90
CA LYS A 481 26.57 13.68 -9.78
C LYS A 481 26.57 13.08 -11.18
N ILE A 482 26.44 13.94 -12.20
CA ILE A 482 26.50 13.52 -13.60
C ILE A 482 27.93 13.05 -13.92
N THR A 483 28.06 11.80 -14.35
CA THR A 483 29.32 11.16 -14.77
C THR A 483 29.46 11.06 -16.29
N GLY A 484 28.37 11.21 -17.03
CA GLY A 484 28.38 11.22 -18.49
C GLY A 484 27.08 11.77 -19.07
N THR A 485 27.18 12.32 -20.28
CA THR A 485 26.05 12.87 -21.04
C THR A 485 26.04 12.23 -22.42
N LYS A 486 24.86 11.91 -22.95
CA LYS A 486 24.68 11.38 -24.30
C LYS A 486 23.46 12.05 -24.94
N THR A 487 23.62 12.61 -26.13
CA THR A 487 22.57 13.30 -26.88
C THR A 487 22.40 12.64 -28.24
N LEU A 488 21.18 12.27 -28.61
CA LEU A 488 20.86 11.67 -29.91
C LEU A 488 19.61 12.34 -30.50
N THR A 489 19.64 12.54 -31.82
CA THR A 489 18.50 13.05 -32.61
C THR A 489 17.87 11.92 -33.41
N PHE A 490 16.55 11.76 -33.26
CA PHE A 490 15.75 10.83 -34.05
C PHE A 490 14.98 11.60 -35.12
N SER A 491 15.17 11.24 -36.39
CA SER A 491 14.46 11.85 -37.52
C SER A 491 13.05 11.26 -37.77
N LYS A 492 12.74 10.16 -37.09
CA LYS A 492 11.46 9.44 -37.13
C LYS A 492 11.13 8.90 -35.73
N THR A 493 9.93 8.36 -35.53
CA THR A 493 9.58 7.67 -34.28
C THR A 493 10.52 6.50 -34.01
N SER A 494 10.79 6.24 -32.73
CA SER A 494 11.64 5.14 -32.27
C SER A 494 11.13 4.59 -30.93
N MET A 495 11.67 3.46 -30.49
CA MET A 495 11.26 2.76 -29.27
C MET A 495 12.48 2.12 -28.60
N ALA A 496 12.47 2.02 -27.27
CA ALA A 496 13.47 1.27 -26.50
C ALA A 496 12.81 0.55 -25.32
N PRO A 497 13.31 -0.63 -24.89
CA PRO A 497 12.87 -1.30 -23.68
C PRO A 497 13.10 -0.41 -22.44
N LEU A 498 12.07 -0.25 -21.61
CA LEU A 498 12.02 0.55 -20.40
C LEU A 498 12.04 -0.37 -19.18
N GLY A 499 13.17 -0.40 -18.46
CA GLY A 499 13.30 -1.21 -17.24
C GLY A 499 12.73 -0.52 -16.01
N SER A 500 12.82 0.81 -15.92
CA SER A 500 12.29 1.54 -14.77
C SER A 500 12.01 3.01 -15.04
N THR A 501 11.25 3.62 -14.13
CA THR A 501 11.06 5.08 -14.03
C THR A 501 11.35 5.53 -12.61
N ALA A 502 12.09 6.62 -12.43
CA ALA A 502 12.42 7.19 -11.12
C ALA A 502 12.49 8.71 -11.16
N TRP A 503 12.43 9.37 -10.00
CA TRP A 503 12.87 10.76 -9.88
C TRP A 503 14.39 10.77 -9.70
N VAL A 504 15.11 11.27 -10.70
CA VAL A 504 16.57 11.41 -10.68
C VAL A 504 16.91 12.88 -10.70
N ASN A 505 17.67 13.35 -9.69
CA ASN A 505 17.96 14.78 -9.47
C ASN A 505 16.71 15.68 -9.61
N GLY A 506 15.66 15.33 -8.87
CA GLY A 506 14.38 16.06 -8.87
C GLY A 506 13.53 15.94 -10.14
N LYS A 507 13.91 15.14 -11.14
CA LYS A 507 13.18 15.00 -12.42
C LYS A 507 12.77 13.56 -12.68
N LEU A 508 11.48 13.34 -13.00
CA LEU A 508 11.02 12.05 -13.54
C LEU A 508 11.89 11.69 -14.75
N SER A 509 12.47 10.49 -14.72
CA SER A 509 13.44 10.01 -15.70
C SER A 509 13.20 8.53 -16.02
N TYR A 510 13.60 8.13 -17.22
CA TYR A 510 13.41 6.79 -17.78
C TYR A 510 14.74 6.05 -17.88
N GLN A 511 14.79 4.80 -17.42
CA GLN A 511 15.93 3.90 -17.62
C GLN A 511 15.64 2.94 -18.77
N VAL A 512 16.37 3.07 -19.88
CA VAL A 512 16.33 2.04 -20.92
C VAL A 512 17.27 0.89 -20.60
N THR A 513 16.86 -0.34 -20.91
CA THR A 513 17.63 -1.56 -20.64
C THR A 513 18.35 -2.10 -21.88
N ALA A 514 18.14 -1.49 -23.06
CA ALA A 514 18.85 -1.83 -24.29
C ALA A 514 19.00 -0.61 -25.22
N GLY A 515 19.88 -0.74 -26.22
CA GLY A 515 20.08 0.26 -27.27
C GLY A 515 20.98 1.43 -26.87
N ALA A 516 20.90 2.51 -27.63
CA ALA A 516 21.92 3.57 -27.62
C ALA A 516 22.02 4.35 -26.29
N TYR A 517 20.95 4.39 -25.48
CA TYR A 517 20.94 5.03 -24.15
C TYR A 517 21.21 4.06 -22.99
N LEU A 518 21.61 2.81 -23.23
CA LEU A 518 22.01 1.88 -22.16
C LEU A 518 23.06 2.52 -21.24
N GLY A 519 22.80 2.50 -19.93
CA GLY A 519 23.61 3.17 -18.90
C GLY A 519 23.27 4.64 -18.63
N TYR A 520 22.28 5.21 -19.33
CA TYR A 520 21.84 6.60 -19.17
C TYR A 520 20.37 6.66 -18.79
N TRP A 521 20.04 7.59 -17.89
CA TRP A 521 18.66 7.98 -17.58
C TRP A 521 18.24 9.14 -18.47
N LEU A 522 17.05 9.06 -19.07
CA LEU A 522 16.46 10.09 -19.92
C LEU A 522 15.44 10.89 -19.10
N PRO A 523 15.69 12.17 -18.76
CA PRO A 523 14.69 13.00 -18.09
C PRO A 523 13.45 13.17 -18.97
N HIS A 524 12.27 13.22 -18.34
CA HIS A 524 11.02 13.41 -19.04
C HIS A 524 10.99 14.76 -19.75
N VAL A 525 10.72 14.71 -21.05
CA VAL A 525 10.52 15.83 -21.96
C VAL A 525 9.42 15.49 -22.96
N THR A 526 8.80 16.51 -23.54
CA THR A 526 7.84 16.35 -24.64
C THR A 526 8.45 15.48 -25.75
N GLY A 527 7.70 14.47 -26.20
CA GLY A 527 8.14 13.49 -27.19
C GLY A 527 8.58 12.15 -26.62
N LEU A 528 8.79 12.03 -25.30
CA LEU A 528 8.91 10.76 -24.59
C LEU A 528 7.56 10.35 -23.99
N ALA A 529 7.13 9.12 -24.27
CA ALA A 529 5.96 8.49 -23.67
C ALA A 529 6.22 7.00 -23.50
N PHE A 530 5.66 6.36 -22.48
CA PHE A 530 5.83 4.92 -22.26
C PHE A 530 4.48 4.19 -22.26
N SER A 531 4.52 2.95 -22.73
CA SER A 531 3.39 2.03 -22.90
C SER A 531 3.72 0.67 -22.30
#